data_AF-A0A2H0PKH5-F1
#
_entry.id   AF-A0A2H0PKH5-F1
#
_cell.length_a   1.000
_cell.length_b   1.000
_cell.length_c   1.000
_cell.angle_alpha   90.00
_cell.angle_beta   90.00
_cell.angle_gamma   90.00
#
_symmetry.space_group_name_H-M   'P 1'
#
loop_
_entity.id
_entity.type
_entity.pdbx_description
1 polymer ?
#
loop_
_entity_poly.entity_id
_entity_poly.type
_entity_poly.pdbx_seq_one_letter_code
_entity_poly.pdbx_strand_id
1 'polypeptide(L)'
;MKEITLNRLNPVEESIDECLKAVKKKEDEYPELSEVVRDLKTKADRLKAAVNGNPSSSEARDALLDAEQAADSAKQAVMASSEKIDPNIRQSVLDAHQKMADLKHEFLAA
;
A
#
# COMPACT_ATOMS: atom_id res chain seq x y z
N MET A 1 17.63 -6.42 11.75
CA MET A 1 16.77 -5.46 11.04
C MET A 1 17.57 -4.75 9.96
N LYS A 2 17.13 -4.87 8.71
CA LYS A 2 17.73 -4.19 7.55
C LYS A 2 17.12 -2.80 7.38
N GLU A 3 17.84 -1.89 6.74
CA GLU A 3 17.36 -0.53 6.46
C GLU A 3 16.40 -0.51 5.27
N ILE A 4 15.26 0.16 5.39
CA ILE A 4 14.35 0.33 4.25
C ILE A 4 14.99 1.30 3.26
N THR A 5 15.33 0.85 2.06
CA THR A 5 15.92 1.74 1.04
C THR A 5 14.84 2.31 0.14
N LEU A 6 15.03 3.56 -0.31
CA LEU A 6 14.15 4.21 -1.27
C LEU A 6 14.03 3.43 -2.58
N ASN A 7 15.11 2.74 -3.01
CA ASN A 7 15.07 1.89 -4.20
C ASN A 7 14.12 0.70 -4.07
N ARG A 8 13.87 0.20 -2.84
CA ARG A 8 12.87 -0.83 -2.58
C ARG A 8 11.47 -0.24 -2.37
N LEU A 9 11.38 0.95 -1.78
CA LEU A 9 10.11 1.61 -1.48
C LEU A 9 9.44 2.27 -2.71
N ASN A 10 10.22 2.93 -3.58
CA ASN A 10 9.67 3.67 -4.73
C ASN A 10 8.76 2.82 -5.64
N PRO A 11 9.11 1.56 -6.01
CA PRO A 11 8.24 0.72 -6.83
C PRO A 11 6.92 0.31 -6.15
N VAL A 12 6.90 0.32 -4.80
CA VAL A 12 5.69 0.09 -4.00
C VAL A 12 4.80 1.32 -4.09
N GLU A 13 5.36 2.51 -3.89
CA GLU A 13 4.62 3.78 -3.99
C GLU A 13 4.06 4.02 -5.38
N GLU A 14 4.83 3.77 -6.44
CA GLU A 14 4.37 3.86 -7.83
C GLU A 14 3.14 2.95 -8.06
N SER A 15 3.19 1.73 -7.52
CA SER A 15 2.07 0.79 -7.59
C SER A 15 0.82 1.31 -6.87
N ILE A 16 1.01 1.91 -5.70
CA ILE A 16 -0.09 2.47 -4.90
C ILE A 16 -0.68 3.71 -5.59
N ASP A 17 0.17 4.55 -6.19
CA ASP A 17 -0.26 5.73 -6.95
C ASP A 17 -1.08 5.35 -8.19
N GLU A 18 -0.65 4.33 -8.93
CA GLU A 18 -1.38 3.79 -10.07
C GLU A 18 -2.72 3.18 -9.63
N CYS A 19 -2.72 2.40 -8.55
CA CYS A 19 -3.92 1.85 -7.95
C CYS A 19 -4.92 2.95 -7.55
N LEU A 20 -4.44 3.99 -6.84
CA LEU A 20 -5.29 5.11 -6.42
C LEU A 20 -5.85 5.87 -7.64
N LYS A 21 -5.04 6.08 -8.69
CA LYS A 21 -5.52 6.71 -9.94
C LYS A 21 -6.61 5.88 -10.61
N ALA A 22 -6.48 4.55 -10.61
CA ALA A 22 -7.48 3.66 -11.19
C ALA A 22 -8.80 3.69 -10.40
N VAL A 23 -8.72 3.59 -9.07
CA VAL A 23 -9.90 3.60 -8.19
C VAL A 23 -10.60 4.96 -8.19
N LYS A 24 -9.86 6.07 -8.17
CA LYS A 24 -10.44 7.42 -8.22
C LYS A 24 -11.29 7.68 -9.47
N LYS A 25 -10.97 7.05 -10.61
CA LYS A 25 -11.79 7.18 -11.84
C LYS A 25 -13.18 6.54 -11.71
N LYS A 26 -13.35 5.66 -10.72
CA LYS A 26 -14.58 4.91 -10.43
C LYS A 26 -15.00 5.10 -8.96
N GLU A 27 -14.70 6.26 -8.39
CA GLU A 27 -14.97 6.53 -6.97
C GLU A 27 -16.46 6.44 -6.64
N ASP A 28 -17.32 6.93 -7.53
CA ASP A 28 -18.78 6.86 -7.35
C ASP A 28 -19.30 5.40 -7.38
N GLU A 29 -18.60 4.51 -8.09
CA GLU A 29 -18.93 3.08 -8.17
C GLU A 29 -18.39 2.31 -6.95
N TYR A 30 -17.22 2.70 -6.43
CA TYR A 30 -16.52 1.99 -5.35
C TYR A 30 -16.03 2.94 -4.23
N PRO A 31 -16.94 3.64 -3.52
CA PRO A 31 -16.55 4.68 -2.56
C PRO A 31 -15.72 4.12 -1.39
N GLU A 32 -16.11 2.96 -0.85
CA GLU A 32 -15.37 2.30 0.24
C GLU A 32 -13.96 1.88 -0.19
N LEU A 33 -13.82 1.33 -1.41
CA LEU A 33 -12.50 0.97 -1.94
C LEU A 33 -11.63 2.21 -2.16
N SER A 34 -12.23 3.31 -2.64
CA SER A 34 -11.55 4.60 -2.81
C SER A 34 -11.02 5.13 -1.48
N GLU A 35 -11.80 5.04 -0.41
CA GLU A 35 -11.37 5.46 0.93
C GLU A 35 -10.21 4.61 1.44
N VAL A 36 -10.31 3.27 1.36
CA VAL A 36 -9.26 2.38 1.86
C VAL A 36 -7.96 2.52 1.06
N VAL A 37 -8.03 2.71 -0.26
CA VAL A 37 -6.83 2.93 -1.09
C VAL A 37 -6.22 4.31 -0.84
N ARG A 38 -7.01 5.32 -0.45
CA ARG A 38 -6.48 6.63 0.01
C ARG A 38 -5.76 6.51 1.34
N ASP A 39 -6.28 5.73 2.29
CA ASP A 39 -5.59 5.49 3.55
C ASP A 39 -4.25 4.79 3.28
N LEU A 40 -4.25 3.73 2.46
CA LEU A 40 -3.00 3.05 2.03
C LEU A 40 -1.98 4.04 1.45
N LYS A 41 -2.41 4.93 0.55
CA LYS A 41 -1.52 5.97 -0.01
C LYS A 41 -0.96 6.88 1.08
N THR A 42 -1.82 7.35 1.99
CA THR A 42 -1.41 8.23 3.10
C THR A 42 -0.37 7.55 4.00
N LYS A 43 -0.56 6.26 4.31
CA LYS A 43 0.39 5.48 5.11
C LYS A 43 1.69 5.21 4.36
N ALA A 44 1.64 4.97 3.05
CA ALA A 44 2.84 4.82 2.22
C ALA A 44 3.66 6.13 2.17
N ASP A 45 2.99 7.29 2.03
CA ASP A 45 3.66 8.60 2.07
C ASP A 45 4.34 8.85 3.43
N ARG A 46 3.69 8.46 4.53
CA ARG A 46 4.28 8.52 5.87
C ARG A 46 5.49 7.60 5.99
N LEU A 47 5.40 6.38 5.47
CA LEU A 47 6.54 5.46 5.41
C LEU A 47 7.71 6.09 4.64
N LYS A 48 7.46 6.69 3.48
CA LYS A 48 8.50 7.39 2.70
C LYS A 48 9.13 8.54 3.47
N ALA A 49 8.33 9.33 4.18
CA ALA A 49 8.85 10.40 5.02
C ALA A 49 9.76 9.85 6.14
N ALA A 50 9.32 8.80 6.84
CA ALA A 50 10.10 8.16 7.90
C ALA A 50 11.41 7.55 7.36
N VAL A 51 11.35 6.90 6.20
CA VAL A 51 12.53 6.34 5.52
C VAL A 51 13.51 7.42 5.08
N ASN A 52 13.03 8.55 4.55
CA ASN A 52 13.90 9.68 4.20
C ASN A 52 14.59 10.30 5.43
N GLY A 53 13.94 10.29 6.59
CA GLY A 53 14.51 10.81 7.84
C GLY A 53 15.55 9.86 8.44
N ASN A 54 15.16 8.61 8.69
CA ASN A 54 16.03 7.56 9.19
C ASN A 54 15.49 6.16 8.79
N PRO A 55 16.07 5.53 7.75
CA PRO A 55 15.68 4.21 7.23
C PRO A 55 15.61 3.05 8.24
N SER A 56 16.35 3.17 9.35
CA SER A 56 16.53 2.13 10.37
C SER A 56 15.84 2.46 11.70
N SER A 57 15.05 3.54 11.72
CA SER A 57 14.34 3.97 12.92
C SER A 57 13.15 3.06 13.25
N SER A 58 12.76 3.05 14.53
CA SER A 58 11.49 2.47 14.96
C SER A 58 10.30 3.14 14.26
N GLU A 59 10.41 4.42 13.93
CA GLU A 59 9.38 5.15 13.18
C GLU A 59 9.19 4.58 11.76
N ALA A 60 10.28 4.31 11.03
CA ALA A 60 10.20 3.69 9.70
C ALA A 60 9.59 2.28 9.78
N ARG A 61 9.94 1.52 10.83
CA ARG A 61 9.34 0.21 11.09
C ARG A 61 7.85 0.29 11.37
N ASP A 62 7.43 1.19 12.26
CA ASP A 62 6.01 1.32 12.64
C ASP A 62 5.19 1.85 11.45
N ALA A 63 5.74 2.78 10.67
CA ALA A 63 5.12 3.25 9.43
C ALA A 63 4.99 2.14 8.37
N LEU A 64 5.94 1.21 8.31
CA LEU A 64 5.87 0.04 7.41
C LEU A 64 4.75 -0.92 7.83
N LEU A 65 4.60 -1.17 9.13
CA LEU A 65 3.51 -1.99 9.67
C LEU A 65 2.14 -1.34 9.42
N ASP A 66 2.02 -0.02 9.66
CA ASP A 66 0.81 0.74 9.38
C ASP A 66 0.43 0.67 7.89
N ALA A 67 1.40 0.85 6.99
CA ALA A 67 1.17 0.81 5.55
C ALA A 67 0.78 -0.58 5.06
N GLU A 68 1.35 -1.63 5.65
CA GLU A 68 1.00 -3.01 5.31
C GLU A 68 -0.39 -3.40 5.82
N GLN A 69 -0.77 -2.98 7.03
CA GLN A 69 -2.14 -3.18 7.52
C GLN A 69 -3.18 -2.46 6.63
N ALA A 70 -2.87 -1.26 6.14
CA ALA A 70 -3.71 -0.57 5.18
C ALA A 70 -3.79 -1.32 3.83
N ALA A 71 -2.68 -1.93 3.40
CA ALA A 71 -2.64 -2.73 2.17
C ALA A 71 -3.46 -4.01 2.29
N ASP A 72 -3.40 -4.69 3.44
CA ASP A 72 -4.27 -5.81 3.79
C ASP A 72 -5.75 -5.41 3.78
N SER A 73 -6.07 -4.23 4.32
CA SER A 73 -7.45 -3.72 4.32
C SER A 73 -7.94 -3.46 2.88
N ALA A 74 -7.10 -2.90 2.01
CA ALA A 74 -7.45 -2.69 0.60
C ALA A 74 -7.70 -4.02 -0.13
N LYS A 75 -6.85 -5.03 0.13
CA LYS A 75 -7.04 -6.38 -0.39
C LYS A 75 -8.35 -6.99 0.10
N GLN A 76 -8.67 -6.86 1.38
CA GLN A 76 -9.93 -7.36 1.92
C GLN A 76 -11.13 -6.68 1.25
N ALA A 77 -11.08 -5.36 1.03
CA ALA A 77 -12.15 -4.64 0.33
C ALA A 77 -12.40 -5.20 -1.08
N VAL A 78 -11.35 -5.49 -1.86
CA VAL A 78 -11.53 -6.08 -3.20
C VAL A 78 -11.95 -7.54 -3.20
N MET A 79 -11.65 -8.27 -2.12
CA MET A 79 -12.04 -9.67 -1.95
C MET A 79 -13.47 -9.83 -1.43
N ALA A 80 -13.92 -8.92 -0.57
CA ALA A 80 -15.23 -8.96 0.08
C ALA A 80 -16.36 -8.38 -0.78
N SER A 81 -16.03 -7.56 -1.78
CA SER A 81 -17.04 -6.95 -2.64
C SER A 81 -17.87 -8.01 -3.37
N SER A 82 -19.18 -7.99 -3.12
CA SER A 82 -20.19 -8.81 -3.79
C SER A 82 -20.46 -8.34 -5.22
N GLU A 83 -20.11 -7.10 -5.52
CA GLU A 83 -20.16 -6.53 -6.86
C GLU A 83 -18.92 -6.94 -7.67
N LYS A 84 -19.09 -7.07 -8.99
CA LYS A 84 -17.96 -7.33 -9.88
C LYS A 84 -17.10 -6.06 -9.98
N ILE A 85 -16.15 -5.91 -9.07
CA ILE A 85 -15.07 -4.92 -9.20
C ILE A 85 -14.36 -5.13 -10.53
N ASP A 86 -14.07 -4.02 -11.21
CA ASP A 86 -13.25 -4.00 -12.41
C ASP A 86 -11.98 -4.87 -12.23
N PRO A 87 -11.75 -5.89 -13.08
CA PRO A 87 -10.62 -6.80 -12.93
C PRO A 87 -9.27 -6.08 -12.87
N ASN A 88 -9.12 -4.95 -13.56
CA ASN A 88 -7.88 -4.18 -13.54
C ASN A 88 -7.67 -3.51 -12.19
N ILE A 89 -8.73 -2.93 -11.61
CA ILE A 89 -8.67 -2.33 -10.26
C ILE A 89 -8.33 -3.41 -9.22
N ARG A 90 -9.01 -4.56 -9.30
CA ARG A 90 -8.73 -5.70 -8.42
C ARG A 90 -7.26 -6.10 -8.51
N GLN A 91 -6.73 -6.28 -9.72
CA GLN A 91 -5.33 -6.67 -9.91
C GLN A 91 -4.37 -5.60 -9.38
N SER A 92 -4.62 -4.32 -9.66
CA SER A 92 -3.77 -3.22 -9.14
C SER A 92 -3.71 -3.18 -7.62
N VAL A 93 -4.83 -3.43 -6.93
CA VAL A 93 -4.86 -3.51 -5.45
C VAL A 93 -4.05 -4.70 -4.96
N LEU A 94 -4.20 -5.86 -5.59
CA LEU A 94 -3.48 -7.08 -5.22
C LEU A 94 -1.96 -6.93 -5.45
N ASP A 95 -1.56 -6.29 -6.54
CA ASP A 95 -0.15 -6.01 -6.85
C ASP A 95 0.46 -5.03 -5.83
N ALA A 96 -0.27 -3.96 -5.47
CA ALA A 96 0.17 -3.02 -4.45
C ALA A 96 0.32 -3.69 -3.07
N HIS A 97 -0.64 -4.54 -2.67
CA HIS A 97 -0.54 -5.35 -1.47
C HIS A 97 0.67 -6.28 -1.52
N GLN A 98 0.86 -7.03 -2.62
CA GLN A 98 1.96 -7.99 -2.71
C GLN A 98 3.31 -7.31 -2.56
N LYS A 99 3.51 -6.18 -3.24
CA LYS A 99 4.75 -5.39 -3.13
C LYS A 99 4.99 -4.87 -1.72
N MET A 100 3.95 -4.41 -1.02
CA MET A 100 4.06 -3.98 0.38
C MET A 100 4.38 -5.14 1.33
N ALA A 101 3.75 -6.30 1.12
CA ALA A 101 4.03 -7.51 1.88
C ALA A 101 5.49 -7.99 1.67
N ASP A 102 5.96 -8.00 0.42
CA ASP A 102 7.34 -8.34 0.08
C ASP A 102 8.33 -7.38 0.76
N LEU A 103 8.05 -6.07 0.71
CA LEU A 103 8.81 -5.05 1.42
C LEU A 103 8.88 -5.39 2.92
N LYS A 104 7.74 -5.62 3.57
CA LYS A 104 7.67 -5.99 4.98
C LYS A 104 8.52 -7.23 5.30
N HIS A 105 8.38 -8.28 4.51
CA HIS A 105 9.12 -9.53 4.70
C HIS A 105 10.63 -9.32 4.60
N GLU A 106 11.10 -8.52 3.64
CA GLU A 106 12.53 -8.24 3.49
C GLU A 106 13.15 -7.51 4.69
N PHE A 107 12.38 -6.65 5.36
CA PHE A 107 12.86 -5.82 6.47
C PHE A 107 12.65 -6.43 7.85
N LEU A 108 11.57 -7.19 8.05
CA LEU A 108 11.22 -7.76 9.35
C LEU A 108 11.64 -9.22 9.53
N ALA A 109 11.95 -9.96 8.46
CA ALA A 109 12.42 -11.35 8.56
C ALA A 109 13.94 -11.48 8.86
N ALA A 110 14.61 -10.39 9.27
CA ALA A 110 16.07 -10.32 9.49
C ALA A 110 16.49 -9.86 10.89
#